data_AF-A0A482TLT0-F1
#
_entry.id   AF-A0A482TLT0-F1
#
_cell.length_a   1.000
_cell.length_b   1.000
_cell.length_c   1.000
_cell.angle_alpha   90.00
_cell.angle_beta   90.00
_cell.angle_gamma   90.00
#
_symmetry.space_group_name_H-M   'P 1'
#
loop_
_entity.id
_entity.type
_entity.pdbx_description
1 polymer ?
#
loop_
_entity_poly.entity_id
_entity_poly.type
_entity_poly.pdbx_seq_one_letter_code
_entity_poly.pdbx_strand_id
1 'polypeptide(L)'
;MPSETDTAVEMPTGQEGLGRSILIAVGASVVATSGIIGFFIGNNGSEVVSEIPLFGGLIVLPTTPVSMTLYGIVLSTIVLVCLFGLVELASRMEDAPQ
;
A
#
# COMPACT_ATOMS: atom_id res chain seq x y z
N MET A 1 31.72 47.02 -21.27
CA MET A 1 30.35 46.48 -21.15
C MET A 1 30.41 45.36 -20.12
N PRO A 2 29.66 45.42 -19.01
CA PRO A 2 29.71 44.39 -17.97
C PRO A 2 28.94 43.15 -18.46
N SER A 3 29.57 41.99 -18.27
CA SER A 3 29.04 40.68 -18.62
C SER A 3 27.73 40.42 -17.90
N GLU A 4 26.67 40.15 -18.64
CA GLU A 4 25.43 39.60 -18.11
C GLU A 4 25.79 38.24 -17.49
N THR A 5 25.94 38.22 -16.17
CA THR A 5 25.86 37.00 -15.37
C THR A 5 24.51 36.38 -15.66
N ASP A 6 24.51 35.34 -16.50
CA ASP A 6 23.44 34.39 -16.66
C ASP A 6 23.21 33.74 -15.28
N THR A 7 22.43 34.40 -14.44
CA THR A 7 21.83 33.78 -13.25
C THR A 7 20.75 32.85 -13.77
N ALA A 8 21.17 31.77 -14.41
CA ALA A 8 20.34 30.60 -14.61
C ALA A 8 19.89 30.18 -13.21
N VAL A 9 18.63 30.46 -12.89
CA VAL A 9 18.01 29.99 -11.65
C VAL A 9 18.07 28.47 -11.72
N GLU A 10 19.02 27.89 -10.98
CA GLU A 10 19.13 26.45 -10.81
C GLU A 10 17.84 25.99 -10.13
N MET A 11 16.85 25.58 -10.93
CA MET A 11 15.60 25.06 -10.40
C MET A 11 15.92 23.77 -9.66
N PRO A 12 15.58 23.65 -8.38
CA PRO A 12 15.86 22.44 -7.62
C PRO A 12 15.22 21.26 -8.36
N THR A 13 16.06 20.37 -8.89
CA THR A 13 15.60 19.16 -9.55
C THR A 13 15.00 18.26 -8.47
N GLY A 14 13.78 17.79 -8.70
CA GLY A 14 13.10 16.89 -7.77
C GLY A 14 13.96 15.67 -7.48
N GLN A 15 14.14 15.34 -6.21
CA GLN A 15 15.06 14.28 -5.80
C GLN A 15 14.65 12.93 -6.40
N GLU A 16 15.53 12.37 -7.24
CA GLU A 16 15.28 11.11 -7.93
C GLU A 16 14.88 10.01 -6.92
N GLY A 17 13.75 9.35 -7.17
CA GLY A 17 13.26 8.25 -6.32
C GLY A 17 12.50 8.65 -5.05
N LEU A 18 12.37 9.95 -4.72
CA LEU A 18 11.63 10.38 -3.52
C LEU A 18 10.16 9.94 -3.55
N GLY A 19 9.48 10.07 -4.69
CA GLY A 19 8.09 9.64 -4.85
C GLY A 19 7.89 8.15 -4.58
N ARG A 20 8.79 7.30 -5.10
CA ARG A 20 8.78 5.86 -4.85
C ARG A 20 8.96 5.55 -3.36
N SER A 21 9.90 6.22 -2.71
CA SER A 21 10.13 6.04 -1.26
C SER A 21 8.92 6.43 -0.42
N ILE A 22 8.24 7.54 -0.76
CA ILE A 22 7.01 7.97 -0.08
C ILE A 22 5.90 6.93 -0.28
N LEU A 23 5.67 6.45 -1.51
CA LEU A 23 4.65 5.44 -1.80
C LEU A 23 4.91 4.13 -1.06
N ILE A 24 6.17 3.68 -0.99
CA ILE A 24 6.56 2.49 -0.21
C ILE A 24 6.31 2.72 1.28
N ALA A 25 6.70 3.86 1.82
CA ALA A 25 6.49 4.18 3.24
C ALA A 25 5.00 4.22 3.61
N VAL A 26 4.17 4.81 2.75
CA VAL A 26 2.71 4.83 2.93
C VAL A 26 2.12 3.42 2.81
N GLY A 27 2.52 2.65 1.80
CA GLY A 27 2.04 1.27 1.65
C GLY A 27 2.41 0.40 2.86
N ALA A 28 3.66 0.49 3.31
CA ALA A 28 4.15 -0.24 4.47
C ALA A 28 3.40 0.14 5.76
N SER A 29 3.08 1.42 5.95
CA SER A 29 2.33 1.86 7.14
C SER A 29 0.89 1.35 7.15
N VAL A 30 0.24 1.30 5.99
CA VAL A 30 -1.11 0.71 5.83
C VAL A 30 -1.09 -0.78 6.13
N VAL A 31 -0.11 -1.53 5.60
CA VAL A 31 0.03 -2.97 5.86
C VAL A 31 0.30 -3.23 7.35
N ALA A 32 1.22 -2.46 7.95
CA ALA A 32 1.52 -2.59 9.38
C ALA A 32 0.29 -2.31 10.24
N THR A 33 -0.44 -1.23 9.96
CA THR A 33 -1.67 -0.87 10.68
C THR A 33 -2.74 -1.96 10.51
N SER A 34 -2.89 -2.50 9.30
CA SER A 34 -3.82 -3.59 9.02
C SER A 34 -3.49 -4.86 9.81
N GLY A 35 -2.20 -5.19 9.95
CA GLY A 35 -1.74 -6.31 10.78
C GLY A 35 -2.02 -6.11 12.27
N ILE A 36 -1.80 -4.88 12.77
CA ILE A 36 -2.11 -4.50 14.16
C ILE A 36 -3.61 -4.65 14.41
N ILE A 37 -4.46 -4.10 13.53
CA ILE A 37 -5.92 -4.22 13.64
C ILE A 37 -6.33 -5.70 13.61
N GLY A 38 -5.80 -6.48 12.69
CA GLY A 38 -6.06 -7.93 12.62
C GLY A 38 -5.68 -8.66 13.91
N PHE A 39 -4.54 -8.31 14.52
CA PHE A 39 -4.13 -8.88 15.81
C PHE A 39 -5.17 -8.62 16.90
N PHE A 40 -5.63 -7.36 17.03
CA PHE A 40 -6.67 -7.00 17.99
C PHE A 40 -7.99 -7.72 17.71
N ILE A 41 -8.39 -7.83 16.43
CA ILE A 41 -9.60 -8.57 16.05
C ILE A 41 -9.49 -10.02 16.48
N GLY A 42 -8.35 -10.70 16.24
CA GLY A 42 -8.22 -12.10 16.63
C GLY A 42 -8.11 -12.31 18.15
N ASN A 43 -7.51 -11.37 18.88
CA ASN A 43 -7.45 -11.46 20.35
C ASN A 43 -8.82 -11.33 21.01
N ASN A 44 -9.73 -10.52 20.43
CA ASN A 44 -11.03 -10.23 21.03
C ASN A 44 -12.18 -10.98 20.35
N GLY A 45 -12.01 -11.42 19.10
CA GLY A 45 -13.08 -11.97 18.28
C GLY A 45 -13.41 -13.43 18.56
N SER A 46 -12.43 -14.22 19.03
CA SER A 46 -12.60 -15.65 19.25
C SER A 46 -13.66 -16.02 20.30
N GLU A 47 -13.91 -15.12 21.26
CA GLU A 47 -14.94 -15.27 22.30
C GLU A 47 -16.36 -15.07 21.75
N VAL A 48 -16.51 -14.32 20.64
CA VAL A 48 -17.81 -13.97 20.05
C VAL A 48 -18.14 -14.87 18.86
N VAL A 49 -17.17 -15.07 17.96
CA VAL A 49 -17.29 -15.90 16.76
C VAL A 49 -15.94 -16.58 16.55
N SER A 50 -15.88 -17.90 16.64
CA SER A 50 -14.59 -18.63 16.53
C SER A 50 -14.10 -18.78 15.09
N GLU A 51 -14.99 -18.68 14.11
CA GLU A 51 -14.67 -18.90 12.70
C GLU A 51 -15.51 -17.98 11.79
N ILE A 52 -14.88 -17.44 10.74
CA ILE A 52 -15.53 -16.58 9.76
C ILE A 52 -15.53 -17.31 8.40
N PRO A 53 -16.71 -17.67 7.86
CA PRO A 53 -16.80 -18.18 6.50
C PRO A 53 -16.56 -17.04 5.49
N LEU A 54 -15.56 -17.20 4.65
CA LEU A 54 -15.24 -16.32 3.54
C LEU A 54 -15.72 -16.93 2.22
N PHE A 55 -16.00 -16.08 1.23
CA PHE A 55 -16.41 -16.49 -0.13
C PHE A 55 -17.56 -17.51 -0.14
N GLY A 56 -18.60 -17.28 0.68
CA GLY A 56 -19.75 -18.18 0.78
C GLY A 56 -19.48 -19.51 1.48
N GLY A 57 -18.38 -19.61 2.23
CA GLY A 57 -18.01 -20.81 3.01
C GLY A 57 -16.92 -21.67 2.36
N LEU A 58 -16.34 -21.25 1.23
CA LEU A 58 -15.25 -21.97 0.58
C LEU A 58 -13.95 -21.94 1.40
N ILE A 59 -13.75 -20.86 2.15
CA ILE A 59 -12.62 -20.71 3.07
C ILE A 59 -13.19 -20.38 4.44
N VAL A 60 -12.79 -21.14 5.45
CA VAL A 60 -13.17 -20.87 6.85
C VAL A 60 -11.94 -20.33 7.55
N LEU A 61 -12.02 -19.07 8.00
CA LEU A 61 -10.90 -18.37 8.62
C LEU A 61 -11.07 -18.37 10.15
N PRO A 62 -10.16 -18.99 10.90
CA PRO A 62 -10.19 -18.94 12.36
C PRO A 62 -10.01 -17.51 12.86
N THR A 63 -10.76 -17.08 13.87
CA THR A 63 -10.60 -15.76 14.50
C THR A 63 -9.46 -15.73 15.52
N THR A 64 -8.36 -16.42 15.22
CA THR A 64 -7.15 -16.37 16.05
C THR A 64 -6.35 -15.10 15.74
N PRO A 65 -5.54 -14.59 16.70
CA PRO A 65 -4.71 -13.40 16.49
C PRO A 65 -3.81 -13.52 15.26
N VAL A 66 -3.14 -14.66 15.10
CA VAL A 66 -2.24 -14.91 13.99
C VAL A 66 -2.98 -14.95 12.65
N SER A 67 -4.13 -15.63 12.58
CA SER A 67 -4.91 -15.75 11.34
C SER A 67 -5.44 -14.39 10.89
N MET A 68 -5.96 -13.59 11.81
CA MET A 68 -6.50 -12.26 11.51
C MET A 68 -5.41 -11.24 11.17
N THR A 69 -4.25 -11.28 11.84
CA THR A 69 -3.08 -10.48 11.45
C THR A 69 -2.63 -10.81 10.04
N LEU A 70 -2.46 -12.11 9.73
CA LEU A 70 -1.99 -12.53 8.42
C LEU A 70 -3.00 -12.16 7.32
N TYR A 71 -4.29 -12.34 7.60
CA TYR A 71 -5.35 -11.92 6.69
C TYR A 71 -5.29 -10.41 6.39
N GLY A 72 -5.17 -9.57 7.43
CA GLY A 72 -5.06 -8.12 7.26
C GLY A 72 -3.84 -7.71 6.44
N ILE A 73 -2.68 -8.33 6.70
CA ILE A 73 -1.43 -8.08 5.96
C ILE A 73 -1.57 -8.48 4.49
N VAL A 74 -2.01 -9.71 4.23
CA VAL A 74 -2.10 -10.27 2.87
C VAL A 74 -3.13 -9.50 2.05
N LEU A 75 -4.33 -9.28 2.61
CA LEU A 75 -5.40 -8.55 1.91
C LEU A 75 -4.98 -7.12 1.57
N SER A 76 -4.45 -6.36 2.54
CA SER A 76 -4.02 -4.98 2.30
C SER A 76 -2.88 -4.92 1.28
N THR A 77 -1.92 -5.85 1.34
CA THR A 77 -0.84 -5.93 0.35
C THR A 77 -1.39 -6.20 -1.05
N ILE A 78 -2.30 -7.16 -1.22
CA ILE A 78 -2.93 -7.46 -2.51
C ILE A 78 -3.67 -6.23 -3.06
N VAL A 79 -4.46 -5.56 -2.21
CA VAL A 79 -5.21 -4.37 -2.60
C VAL A 79 -4.25 -3.26 -3.04
N LEU A 80 -3.21 -2.96 -2.26
CA LEU A 80 -2.24 -1.91 -2.60
C LEU A 80 -1.45 -2.22 -3.87
N VAL A 81 -0.99 -3.46 -4.03
CA VAL A 81 -0.31 -3.91 -5.26
C VAL A 81 -1.24 -3.78 -6.47
N CYS A 82 -2.51 -4.14 -6.32
CA CYS A 82 -3.50 -3.98 -7.38
C CYS A 82 -3.71 -2.50 -7.73
N LEU A 83 -3.95 -1.64 -6.73
CA LEU A 83 -4.18 -0.21 -6.96
C LEU A 83 -2.96 0.48 -7.59
N PHE A 84 -1.76 0.28 -7.02
CA PHE A 84 -0.54 0.88 -7.56
C PHE A 84 -0.18 0.32 -8.93
N GLY A 85 -0.37 -0.99 -9.14
CA GLY A 85 -0.17 -1.62 -10.44
C GLY A 85 -1.16 -1.11 -11.50
N LEU A 86 -2.41 -0.87 -11.14
CA LEU A 86 -3.41 -0.27 -12.03
C LEU A 86 -3.07 1.18 -12.38
N VAL A 87 -2.61 1.97 -11.40
CA VAL A 87 -2.14 3.34 -11.65
C VAL A 87 -0.94 3.34 -12.59
N GLU A 88 0.05 2.48 -12.34
CA GLU A 88 1.22 2.34 -13.22
C GLU A 88 0.81 1.91 -14.63
N LEU A 89 -0.12 0.96 -14.76
CA LEU A 89 -0.63 0.52 -16.05
C LEU A 89 -1.33 1.65 -16.81
N ALA A 90 -2.17 2.43 -16.13
CA ALA A 90 -2.87 3.56 -16.73
C ALA A 90 -1.88 4.64 -17.21
N SER A 91 -0.89 5.00 -16.38
CA SER A 91 0.15 5.97 -16.76
C SER A 91 0.92 5.51 -18.00
N ARG A 92 1.28 4.23 -18.08
CA ARG A 92 1.97 3.68 -19.27
C ARG A 92 1.13 3.73 -20.55
N MET A 93 -0.19 3.66 -20.43
CA MET A 93 -1.09 3.78 -21.59
C MET A 93 -1.24 5.23 -22.05
N GLU A 94 -1.15 6.19 -21.13
CA GLU A 94 -1.17 7.64 -21.43
C GLU A 94 0.14 8.09 -22.09
N ASP A 95 1.27 7.54 -21.67
CA ASP A 95 2.60 7.85 -22.22
C ASP A 95 2.88 7.19 -23.60
N ALA A 96 1.97 6.31 -24.07
CA ALA A 96 2.15 5.64 -25.36
C ALA A 96 2.07 6.66 -26.52
N PRO A 97 3.09 6.73 -27.40
CA PRO A 97 3.05 7.63 -28.55
C PRO A 97 1.84 7.29 -29.44
N GLN A 98 1.00 8.28 -29.73
CA GLN A 98 0.00 8.17 -30.79
C GLN A 98 0.68 8.15 -32.17
#